data_AF-A0A9E2FFP0-F1
#
_entry.id   AF-A0A9E2FFP0-F1
#
_cell.length_a   1.000
_cell.length_b   1.000
_cell.length_c   1.000
_cell.angle_alpha   90.00
_cell.angle_beta   90.00
_cell.angle_gamma   90.00
#
_symmetry.space_group_name_H-M   'P 1'
#
loop_
_entity.id
_entity.type
_entity.pdbx_description
1 polymer ?
#
loop_
_entity_poly.entity_id
_entity_poly.type
_entity_poly.pdbx_seq_one_letter_code
_entity_poly.pdbx_strand_id
1 'polypeptide(L)'
;MKKMIPIAFAIMALVLFGCTDMGDPVTAPDNGGTNGIDFSSQILPIFQASCAVCHSGAALNGGLDLSSYASLIAGTSNHGPVVIANDAANSYLIWAVEGTNGAVPMPVGGTLSQTNIGLIKQWIGEGALESAPGGGNNGGSGEVTFSENILPVLQSCVPCHIPPDPVDGLDFSSYEVLMDETAHDPVIEPFDPEGSDLYRKIIEDNENDRMPPLPFASLAQATIDNIYQWIADGALNN
;
A
#
# COMPACT_ATOMS: atom_id res chain seq x y z
N MET A 1 -76.52 -43.38 18.62
CA MET A 1 -75.24 -43.74 19.29
C MET A 1 -74.18 -44.01 18.23
N LYS A 2 -73.24 -43.08 18.03
CA LYS A 2 -71.87 -43.29 17.53
C LYS A 2 -71.11 -41.97 17.71
N LYS A 3 -69.97 -42.08 18.38
CA LYS A 3 -69.25 -41.01 19.07
C LYS A 3 -68.34 -40.23 18.11
N MET A 4 -68.07 -39.00 18.53
CA MET A 4 -67.19 -37.98 17.96
C MET A 4 -65.73 -38.45 17.78
N ILE A 5 -65.06 -37.94 16.75
CA ILE A 5 -63.59 -37.76 16.70
C ILE A 5 -63.34 -36.40 16.01
N PRO A 6 -62.68 -35.41 16.65
CA PRO A 6 -62.25 -34.21 15.95
C PRO A 6 -60.84 -34.41 15.39
N ILE A 7 -60.70 -34.21 14.08
CA ILE A 7 -59.41 -34.14 13.38
C ILE A 7 -58.91 -32.70 13.50
N ALA A 8 -57.77 -32.51 14.17
CA ALA A 8 -57.09 -31.23 14.23
C ALA A 8 -56.50 -30.90 12.84
N PHE A 9 -57.07 -29.89 12.17
CA PHE A 9 -56.49 -29.29 10.98
C PHE A 9 -55.53 -28.18 11.42
N ALA A 10 -54.23 -28.40 11.25
CA ALA A 10 -53.23 -27.36 11.33
C ALA A 10 -53.31 -26.49 10.06
N ILE A 11 -53.78 -25.25 10.20
CA ILE A 11 -53.76 -24.25 9.13
C ILE A 11 -52.36 -23.62 9.12
N MET A 12 -51.55 -23.99 8.13
CA MET A 12 -50.29 -23.35 7.82
C MET A 12 -50.58 -21.99 7.18
N ALA A 13 -50.33 -20.92 7.92
CA ALA A 13 -50.48 -19.54 7.44
C ALA A 13 -49.38 -19.24 6.41
N LEU A 14 -49.78 -19.13 5.13
CA LEU A 14 -48.96 -18.61 4.05
C LEU A 14 -48.93 -17.07 4.17
N VAL A 15 -47.89 -16.54 4.82
CA VAL A 15 -47.68 -15.10 4.89
C VAL A 15 -46.97 -14.66 3.62
N LEU A 16 -47.73 -14.07 2.68
CA LEU A 16 -47.20 -13.34 1.54
C LEU A 16 -46.75 -11.95 2.02
N PHE A 17 -45.53 -11.84 2.53
CA PHE A 17 -44.84 -10.55 2.59
C PHE A 17 -44.21 -10.31 1.21
N GLY A 18 -44.88 -9.49 0.41
CA GLY A 18 -44.27 -8.90 -0.77
C GLY A 18 -43.14 -7.98 -0.31
N CYS A 19 -41.92 -8.23 -0.81
CA CYS A 19 -40.80 -7.33 -0.66
C CYS A 19 -41.11 -6.04 -1.43
N THR A 20 -41.53 -4.99 -0.72
CA THR A 20 -41.33 -3.63 -1.19
C THR A 20 -39.84 -3.34 -1.12
N ASP A 21 -39.21 -3.30 -2.29
CA ASP A 21 -37.88 -2.74 -2.54
C ASP A 21 -37.90 -1.25 -2.16
N MET A 22 -37.56 -0.98 -0.90
CA MET A 22 -37.27 0.36 -0.42
C MET A 22 -35.86 0.65 -0.91
N GLY A 23 -35.72 1.40 -2.00
CA GLY A 23 -34.42 1.76 -2.56
C GLY A 23 -33.47 2.22 -1.46
N ASP A 24 -32.34 1.53 -1.36
CA ASP A 24 -31.30 1.82 -0.38
C ASP A 24 -30.87 3.29 -0.49
N PRO A 25 -30.68 4.00 0.64
CA PRO A 25 -30.03 5.30 0.61
C PRO A 25 -28.64 5.07 0.04
N VAL A 26 -28.29 5.82 -1.02
CA VAL A 26 -26.95 5.85 -1.62
C VAL A 26 -25.89 6.02 -0.52
N THR A 27 -25.33 4.91 -0.08
CA THR A 27 -24.18 4.89 0.81
C THR A 27 -22.96 5.34 0.00
N ALA A 28 -22.09 6.06 0.69
CA ALA A 28 -20.76 6.51 0.26
C ALA A 28 -20.02 5.49 -0.62
N PRO A 29 -19.10 5.94 -1.49
CA PRO A 29 -18.34 5.03 -2.35
C PRO A 29 -17.74 3.91 -1.49
N ASP A 30 -18.08 2.70 -1.91
CA ASP A 30 -17.45 1.44 -1.57
C ASP A 30 -15.93 1.59 -1.58
N ASN A 31 -15.34 1.68 -0.37
CA ASN A 31 -13.92 1.46 -0.11
C ASN A 31 -13.74 0.05 0.48
N GLY A 32 -14.31 -0.95 -0.20
CA GLY A 32 -14.35 -2.35 0.20
C GLY A 32 -13.74 -3.29 -0.85
N GLY A 33 -12.74 -2.80 -1.60
CA GLY A 33 -11.91 -3.63 -2.48
C GLY A 33 -10.54 -3.86 -1.87
N THR A 34 -10.05 -5.09 -1.96
CA THR A 34 -8.69 -5.55 -1.60
C THR A 34 -7.60 -4.98 -2.53
N ASN A 35 -7.74 -3.73 -2.96
CA ASN A 35 -6.82 -3.06 -3.86
C ASN A 35 -6.34 -1.81 -3.14
N GLY A 36 -5.03 -1.66 -2.95
CA GLY A 36 -4.47 -0.51 -2.23
C GLY A 36 -4.81 0.84 -2.87
N ILE A 37 -4.35 1.92 -2.26
CA ILE A 37 -4.54 3.28 -2.75
C ILE A 37 -3.56 3.57 -3.88
N ASP A 38 -4.08 3.82 -5.08
CA ASP A 38 -3.28 4.21 -6.23
C ASP A 38 -2.99 5.72 -6.19
N PHE A 39 -1.72 6.09 -6.22
CA PHE A 39 -1.33 7.50 -6.11
C PHE A 39 -1.91 8.33 -7.25
N SER A 40 -1.79 7.84 -8.49
CA SER A 40 -2.12 8.61 -9.69
C SER A 40 -3.61 8.96 -9.77
N SER A 41 -4.48 8.03 -9.38
CA SER A 41 -5.93 8.14 -9.51
C SER A 41 -6.63 8.63 -8.25
N GLN A 42 -6.06 8.42 -7.06
CA GLN A 42 -6.72 8.76 -5.79
C GLN A 42 -6.01 9.86 -5.00
N ILE A 43 -4.68 9.94 -5.02
CA ILE A 43 -3.93 10.90 -4.19
C ILE A 43 -3.55 12.16 -4.97
N LEU A 44 -3.00 12.02 -6.17
CA LEU A 44 -2.57 13.13 -7.00
C LEU A 44 -3.69 14.13 -7.29
N PRO A 45 -4.96 13.72 -7.58
CA PRO A 45 -6.05 14.67 -7.78
C PRO A 45 -6.35 15.53 -6.54
N ILE A 46 -6.12 14.98 -5.33
CA ILE A 46 -6.30 15.72 -4.08
C ILE A 46 -5.27 16.86 -3.99
N PHE A 47 -4.00 16.57 -4.28
CA PHE A 47 -2.93 17.56 -4.26
C PHE A 47 -3.07 18.58 -5.38
N GLN A 48 -3.47 18.16 -6.57
CA GLN A 48 -3.73 19.06 -7.69
C GLN A 48 -4.85 20.05 -7.37
N ALA A 49 -5.93 19.58 -6.73
CA ALA A 49 -7.07 20.43 -6.38
C ALA A 49 -6.78 21.40 -5.22
N SER A 50 -5.99 20.96 -4.22
CA SER A 50 -5.92 21.66 -2.92
C SER A 50 -4.55 22.28 -2.60
N CYS A 51 -3.47 21.85 -3.28
CA CYS A 51 -2.10 22.15 -2.86
C CYS A 51 -1.24 22.73 -3.99
N ALA A 52 -1.45 22.29 -5.23
CA ALA A 52 -0.60 22.64 -6.37
C ALA A 52 -0.52 24.14 -6.65
N VAL A 53 -1.51 24.94 -6.23
CA VAL A 53 -1.47 26.41 -6.36
C VAL A 53 -0.21 27.02 -5.74
N CYS A 54 0.32 26.42 -4.66
CA CYS A 54 1.51 26.91 -3.96
C CYS A 54 2.67 25.90 -3.93
N HIS A 55 2.37 24.63 -4.14
CA HIS A 55 3.33 23.52 -4.07
C HIS A 55 3.52 22.86 -5.45
N SER A 56 3.58 23.67 -6.51
CA SER A 56 3.99 23.21 -7.85
C SER A 56 4.73 24.31 -8.62
N GLY A 57 5.56 23.91 -9.58
CA GLY A 57 6.28 24.83 -10.47
C GLY A 57 7.55 25.44 -9.86
N ALA A 58 8.00 26.57 -10.43
CA ALA A 58 9.33 27.14 -10.14
C ALA A 58 9.43 27.92 -8.80
N ALA A 59 8.30 28.30 -8.20
CA ALA A 59 8.26 29.11 -6.97
C ALA A 59 7.47 28.38 -5.88
N LEU A 60 8.07 27.33 -5.33
CA LEU A 60 7.47 26.43 -4.35
C LEU A 60 7.46 27.07 -2.94
N ASN A 61 6.29 27.17 -2.34
CA ASN A 61 6.19 27.49 -0.91
C ASN A 61 6.75 26.34 -0.08
N GLY A 62 7.62 26.66 0.89
CA GLY A 62 8.25 25.65 1.73
C GLY A 62 9.22 24.71 0.98
N GLY A 63 9.54 24.99 -0.29
CA GLY A 63 10.46 24.18 -1.10
C GLY A 63 9.88 22.83 -1.57
N LEU A 64 8.61 22.55 -1.28
CA LEU A 64 7.96 21.27 -1.54
C LEU A 64 7.16 21.28 -2.85
N ASP A 65 7.41 20.28 -3.70
CA ASP A 65 6.67 20.02 -4.93
C ASP A 65 5.77 18.78 -4.79
N LEU A 66 4.46 19.00 -4.93
CA LEU A 66 3.40 18.00 -4.83
C LEU A 66 2.78 17.68 -6.21
N SER A 67 3.42 18.11 -7.30
CA SER A 67 2.90 17.93 -8.66
C SER A 67 3.10 16.53 -9.24
N SER A 68 3.99 15.74 -8.66
CA SER A 68 4.28 14.37 -9.09
C SER A 68 4.65 13.48 -7.91
N TYR A 69 4.54 12.16 -8.12
CA TYR A 69 4.99 11.16 -7.16
C TYR A 69 6.47 11.32 -6.83
N ALA A 70 7.32 11.39 -7.87
CA ALA A 70 8.77 11.51 -7.73
C ALA A 70 9.17 12.74 -6.90
N SER A 71 8.55 13.90 -7.16
CA SER A 71 8.81 15.13 -6.40
C SER A 71 8.39 15.03 -4.93
N LEU A 72 7.23 14.41 -4.66
CA LEU A 72 6.72 14.23 -3.31
C LEU A 72 7.60 13.29 -2.49
N ILE A 73 7.96 12.13 -3.05
CA ILE A 73 8.77 11.14 -2.33
C ILE A 73 10.23 11.59 -2.19
N ALA A 74 10.76 12.36 -3.14
CA ALA A 74 12.02 13.06 -2.93
C ALA A 74 11.99 13.99 -1.70
N GLY A 75 10.79 14.42 -1.29
CA GLY A 75 10.53 15.06 0.01
C GLY A 75 11.30 16.36 0.21
N THR A 76 11.84 16.95 -0.85
CA THR A 76 12.63 18.17 -0.77
C THR A 76 11.74 19.27 -0.23
N SER A 77 12.05 19.76 0.95
CA SER A 77 11.29 20.81 1.62
C SER A 77 12.17 21.50 2.68
N ASN A 78 11.73 22.66 3.15
CA ASN A 78 12.37 23.36 4.25
C ASN A 78 12.16 22.68 5.62
N HIS A 79 11.40 21.57 5.67
CA HIS A 79 11.07 20.82 6.88
C HIS A 79 11.64 19.39 6.86
N GLY A 80 12.42 19.02 5.83
CA GLY A 80 12.86 17.65 5.60
C GLY A 80 11.81 16.79 4.87
N PRO A 81 11.94 15.45 4.90
CA PRO A 81 10.98 14.56 4.26
C PRO A 81 9.57 14.78 4.81
N VAL A 82 8.60 14.95 3.91
CA VAL A 82 7.20 15.21 4.30
C VAL A 82 6.36 13.94 4.40
N VAL A 83 6.81 12.86 3.79
CA VAL A 83 6.21 11.52 3.83
C VAL A 83 7.24 10.56 4.41
N ILE A 84 6.81 9.78 5.40
CA ILE A 84 7.53 8.64 5.95
C ILE A 84 6.70 7.41 5.61
N ALA A 85 7.16 6.62 4.63
CA ALA A 85 6.46 5.41 4.21
C ALA A 85 6.17 4.48 5.40
N ASN A 86 4.98 3.89 5.42
CA ASN A 86 4.43 3.07 6.50
C ASN A 86 4.19 3.79 7.83
N ASP A 87 4.46 5.10 7.92
CA ASP A 87 4.32 5.88 9.15
C ASP A 87 3.59 7.21 8.90
N ALA A 88 2.28 7.09 8.66
CA ALA A 88 1.41 8.25 8.52
C ALA A 88 1.37 9.11 9.80
N ALA A 89 1.53 8.49 10.97
CA ALA A 89 1.45 9.17 12.26
C ALA A 89 2.64 10.11 12.49
N ASN A 90 3.81 9.81 11.93
CA ASN A 90 5.00 10.66 12.02
C ASN A 90 5.33 11.44 10.73
N SER A 91 4.52 11.29 9.68
CA SER A 91 4.67 12.05 8.44
C SER A 91 4.26 13.52 8.61
N TYR A 92 5.17 14.45 8.30
CA TYR A 92 4.90 15.89 8.40
C TYR A 92 3.70 16.32 7.54
N LEU A 93 3.48 15.69 6.38
CA LEU A 93 2.32 15.92 5.53
C LEU A 93 1.00 15.75 6.32
N ILE A 94 0.90 14.70 7.14
CA ILE A 94 -0.28 14.44 7.97
C ILE A 94 -0.41 15.50 9.05
N TRP A 95 0.68 15.84 9.74
CA TRP A 95 0.66 16.89 10.74
C TRP A 95 0.21 18.24 10.18
N ALA A 96 0.64 18.58 8.96
CA ALA A 96 0.27 19.82 8.29
C ALA A 96 -1.21 19.85 7.93
N VAL A 97 -1.77 18.77 7.34
CA VAL A 97 -3.19 18.75 6.96
C VAL A 97 -4.15 18.62 8.15
N GLU A 98 -3.67 18.14 9.30
CA GLU A 98 -4.45 18.07 10.56
C GLU A 98 -4.18 19.25 11.51
N GLY A 99 -3.16 20.07 11.24
CA GLY A 99 -2.76 21.19 12.10
C GLY A 99 -2.20 20.75 13.46
N THR A 100 -1.52 19.60 13.51
CA THR A 100 -0.99 18.99 14.74
C THR A 100 0.53 19.07 14.83
N ASN A 101 1.08 18.65 15.97
CA ASN A 101 2.51 18.49 16.22
C ASN A 101 3.39 19.73 15.89
N GLY A 102 2.81 20.93 15.97
CA GLY A 102 3.50 22.18 15.67
C GLY A 102 3.74 22.45 14.18
N ALA A 103 3.17 21.64 13.27
CA ALA A 103 3.22 21.91 11.84
C ALA A 103 2.41 23.15 11.46
N VAL A 104 2.83 23.85 10.40
CA VAL A 104 2.05 24.95 9.84
C VAL A 104 0.80 24.36 9.19
N PRO A 105 -0.43 24.72 9.62
CA PRO A 105 -1.64 24.13 9.08
C PRO A 105 -1.79 24.40 7.58
N MET A 106 -2.15 23.35 6.84
CA MET A 106 -2.39 23.37 5.40
C MET A 106 -3.74 22.72 5.07
N PRO A 107 -4.43 23.13 4.00
CA PRO A 107 -4.11 24.27 3.14
C PRO A 107 -4.37 25.61 3.84
N VAL A 108 -3.60 26.65 3.48
CA VAL A 108 -3.75 28.00 4.06
C VAL A 108 -5.17 28.52 3.83
N GLY A 109 -5.84 28.91 4.92
CA GLY A 109 -7.19 29.47 4.86
C GLY A 109 -8.31 28.45 4.62
N GLY A 110 -8.01 27.16 4.71
CA GLY A 110 -8.99 26.08 4.55
C GLY A 110 -8.64 24.83 5.36
N THR A 111 -9.39 23.76 5.11
CA THR A 111 -9.10 22.42 5.64
C THR A 111 -9.32 21.40 4.54
N LEU A 112 -8.57 20.31 4.58
CA LEU A 112 -8.83 19.16 3.71
C LEU A 112 -9.97 18.33 4.33
N SER A 113 -10.80 17.69 3.50
CA SER A 113 -11.87 16.83 4.01
C SER A 113 -11.29 15.62 4.75
N GLN A 114 -11.99 15.14 5.77
CA GLN A 114 -11.50 13.99 6.54
C GLN A 114 -11.40 12.72 5.69
N THR A 115 -12.23 12.58 4.65
CA THR A 115 -12.13 11.51 3.65
C THR A 115 -10.81 11.58 2.89
N ASN A 116 -10.42 12.76 2.41
CA ASN A 116 -9.16 12.93 1.67
C ASN A 116 -7.94 12.75 2.58
N ILE A 117 -8.00 13.23 3.83
CA ILE A 117 -6.96 12.96 4.83
C ILE A 117 -6.87 11.44 5.08
N GLY A 118 -8.01 10.75 5.17
CA GLY A 118 -8.06 9.29 5.32
C GLY A 118 -7.37 8.55 4.17
N LEU A 119 -7.63 8.94 2.92
CA LEU A 119 -6.97 8.38 1.74
C LEU A 119 -5.45 8.57 1.79
N ILE A 120 -4.98 9.78 2.13
CA ILE A 120 -3.55 10.07 2.23
C ILE A 120 -2.92 9.25 3.37
N LYS A 121 -3.58 9.14 4.53
CA LYS A 121 -3.09 8.31 5.65
C LYS A 121 -2.97 6.85 5.26
N GLN A 122 -3.98 6.31 4.58
CA GLN A 122 -4.00 4.94 4.12
C GLN A 122 -2.88 4.69 3.11
N TRP A 123 -2.76 5.54 2.08
CA TRP A 123 -1.68 5.47 1.10
C TRP A 123 -0.28 5.49 1.73
N ILE A 124 -0.03 6.38 2.71
CA ILE A 124 1.24 6.40 3.44
C ILE A 124 1.42 5.11 4.23
N GLY A 125 0.37 4.63 4.91
CA GLY A 125 0.38 3.38 5.66
C GLY A 125 0.61 2.13 4.81
N GLU A 126 0.30 2.20 3.52
CA GLU A 126 0.55 1.16 2.51
C GLU A 126 1.94 1.30 1.84
N GLY A 127 2.82 2.14 2.39
CA GLY A 127 4.19 2.31 1.91
C GLY A 127 4.38 3.52 0.99
N ALA A 128 3.36 4.37 0.83
CA ALA A 128 3.41 5.56 -0.02
C ALA A 128 3.83 5.24 -1.46
N LEU A 129 3.30 4.15 -2.03
CA LEU A 129 3.67 3.63 -3.35
C LEU A 129 3.04 4.42 -4.51
N GLU A 130 3.70 4.48 -5.66
CA GLU A 130 3.15 5.19 -6.85
C GLU A 130 1.92 4.47 -7.41
N SER A 131 1.92 3.16 -7.34
CA SER A 131 0.79 2.32 -7.69
C SER A 131 0.37 1.54 -6.46
N ALA A 132 -0.94 1.34 -6.33
CA ALA A 132 -1.48 0.50 -5.28
C ALA A 132 -0.79 -0.87 -5.30
N PRO A 133 -0.44 -1.46 -4.14
CA PRO A 133 -0.05 -2.86 -4.11
C PRO A 133 -1.23 -3.70 -4.63
N GLY A 134 -1.05 -4.29 -5.82
CA GLY A 134 -2.08 -5.01 -6.56
C GLY A 134 -2.90 -4.19 -7.57
N GLY A 135 -2.70 -2.87 -7.65
CA GLY A 135 -3.44 -1.99 -8.57
C GLY A 135 -2.66 -1.65 -9.83
N GLY A 136 -2.31 -2.67 -10.60
CA GLY A 136 -2.20 -2.52 -12.05
C GLY A 136 -3.62 -2.44 -12.60
N ASN A 137 -4.03 -1.27 -13.07
CA ASN A 137 -5.31 -1.11 -13.75
C ASN A 137 -5.29 -1.89 -15.06
N ASN A 138 -5.82 -3.12 -15.09
CA ASN A 138 -6.48 -3.69 -16.26
C ASN A 138 -7.39 -4.84 -15.82
N GLY A 139 -8.63 -4.86 -16.31
CA GLY A 139 -9.53 -6.00 -16.17
C GLY A 139 -8.87 -7.27 -16.69
N GLY A 140 -8.37 -8.09 -15.77
CA GLY A 140 -7.68 -9.35 -16.02
C GLY A 140 -7.15 -9.86 -14.69
N SER A 141 -6.97 -11.17 -14.57
CA SER A 141 -6.41 -11.85 -13.40
C SER A 141 -4.92 -11.53 -13.21
N GLY A 142 -4.60 -10.27 -12.87
CA GLY A 142 -3.25 -9.69 -12.93
C GLY A 142 -2.18 -10.53 -12.24
N GLU A 143 -1.24 -11.01 -13.04
CA GLU A 143 -0.06 -11.78 -12.63
C GLU A 143 0.92 -10.87 -11.90
N VAL A 144 1.57 -11.38 -10.84
CA VAL A 144 2.67 -10.65 -10.17
C VAL A 144 3.90 -10.73 -11.07
N THR A 145 4.43 -9.57 -11.49
CA THR A 145 5.59 -9.49 -12.37
C THR A 145 6.79 -8.87 -11.67
N PHE A 146 8.00 -9.24 -12.11
CA PHE A 146 9.22 -8.68 -11.56
C PHE A 146 9.30 -7.18 -11.78
N SER A 147 9.06 -6.72 -13.01
CA SER A 147 9.22 -5.32 -13.39
C SER A 147 8.23 -4.39 -12.69
N GLU A 148 6.98 -4.81 -12.50
CA GLU A 148 5.94 -3.95 -11.90
C GLU A 148 5.89 -4.08 -10.38
N ASN A 149 6.05 -5.28 -9.83
CA ASN A 149 5.77 -5.52 -8.41
C ASN A 149 7.02 -5.69 -7.54
N ILE A 150 8.12 -6.19 -8.09
CA ILE A 150 9.28 -6.62 -7.30
C ILE A 150 10.45 -5.65 -7.43
N LEU A 151 10.76 -5.21 -8.64
CA LEU A 151 11.87 -4.30 -8.93
C LEU A 151 11.76 -3.01 -8.12
N PRO A 152 10.60 -2.33 -7.98
CA PRO A 152 10.51 -1.12 -7.15
C PRO A 152 10.86 -1.38 -5.68
N VAL A 153 10.55 -2.57 -5.17
CA VAL A 153 10.86 -2.96 -3.78
C VAL A 153 12.36 -3.19 -3.63
N LEU A 154 12.98 -3.94 -4.55
CA LEU A 154 14.42 -4.20 -4.52
C LEU A 154 15.24 -2.90 -4.63
N GLN A 155 14.78 -1.92 -5.41
CA GLN A 155 15.41 -0.60 -5.48
C GLN A 155 15.43 0.14 -4.14
N SER A 156 14.49 -0.16 -3.21
CA SER A 156 14.53 0.39 -1.85
C SER A 156 15.63 -0.24 -0.97
N CYS A 157 16.13 -1.42 -1.35
CA CYS A 157 17.15 -2.18 -0.63
C CYS A 157 18.58 -1.89 -1.17
N VAL A 158 18.69 -1.46 -2.42
CA VAL A 158 19.96 -1.11 -3.11
C VAL A 158 20.87 -0.15 -2.33
N PRO A 159 20.39 0.88 -1.60
CA PRO A 159 21.29 1.80 -0.89
C PRO A 159 22.26 1.15 0.10
N CYS A 160 21.94 -0.07 0.59
CA CYS A 160 22.80 -0.84 1.50
C CYS A 160 23.33 -2.13 0.86
N HIS A 161 22.60 -2.72 -0.09
CA HIS A 161 22.95 -3.98 -0.75
C HIS A 161 23.46 -3.74 -2.17
N ILE A 162 24.55 -2.96 -2.29
CA ILE A 162 25.21 -2.69 -3.58
C ILE A 162 26.74 -2.57 -3.40
N PRO A 163 27.55 -3.02 -4.38
CA PRO A 163 28.98 -2.73 -4.42
C PRO A 163 29.29 -1.22 -4.33
N PRO A 164 30.43 -0.83 -3.72
CA PRO A 164 31.57 -1.67 -3.35
C PRO A 164 31.51 -2.26 -1.92
N ASP A 165 30.53 -1.89 -1.10
CA ASP A 165 30.45 -2.31 0.31
C ASP A 165 29.04 -2.80 0.67
N PRO A 166 28.58 -3.91 0.05
CA PRO A 166 27.24 -4.44 0.28
C PRO A 166 27.14 -5.06 1.68
N VAL A 167 26.07 -4.73 2.41
CA VAL A 167 25.73 -5.42 3.66
C VAL A 167 25.55 -6.91 3.38
N ASP A 168 26.21 -7.73 4.20
CA ASP A 168 26.28 -9.19 4.09
C ASP A 168 26.79 -9.72 2.73
N GLY A 169 27.46 -8.89 1.94
CA GLY A 169 27.94 -9.29 0.62
C GLY A 169 26.84 -9.36 -0.45
N LEU A 170 25.62 -8.94 -0.15
CA LEU A 170 24.45 -9.06 -1.03
C LEU A 170 24.33 -7.89 -2.01
N ASP A 171 24.05 -8.19 -3.27
CA ASP A 171 23.90 -7.20 -4.33
C ASP A 171 22.51 -7.32 -4.99
N PHE A 172 21.71 -6.27 -4.85
CA PHE A 172 20.35 -6.18 -5.40
C PHE A 172 20.27 -5.23 -6.60
N SER A 173 21.40 -4.89 -7.23
CA SER A 173 21.47 -3.97 -8.35
C SER A 173 20.96 -4.56 -9.67
N SER A 174 20.86 -5.89 -9.79
CA SER A 174 20.38 -6.57 -10.99
C SER A 174 19.72 -7.91 -10.67
N TYR A 175 18.83 -8.33 -11.56
CA TYR A 175 18.16 -9.62 -11.47
C TYR A 175 19.17 -10.77 -11.54
N GLU A 176 20.17 -10.68 -12.41
CA GLU A 176 21.16 -11.73 -12.64
C GLU A 176 21.98 -12.04 -11.39
N VAL A 177 22.31 -11.02 -10.58
CA VAL A 177 23.05 -11.19 -9.34
C VAL A 177 22.14 -11.65 -8.19
N LEU A 178 20.90 -11.15 -8.15
CA LEU A 178 19.90 -11.59 -7.17
C LEU A 178 19.58 -13.09 -7.29
N MET A 179 19.55 -13.60 -8.51
CA MET A 179 19.21 -14.98 -8.85
C MET A 179 20.43 -15.89 -8.99
N ASP A 180 21.60 -15.50 -8.48
CA ASP A 180 22.79 -16.33 -8.53
C ASP A 180 22.68 -17.52 -7.56
N GLU A 181 22.18 -18.64 -8.07
CA GLU A 181 22.06 -19.92 -7.35
C GLU A 181 23.41 -20.57 -7.00
N THR A 182 24.55 -20.02 -7.45
CA THR A 182 25.87 -20.60 -7.13
C THR A 182 26.37 -20.21 -5.74
N ALA A 183 25.67 -19.29 -5.06
CA ALA A 183 25.89 -18.95 -3.66
C ALA A 183 25.55 -20.12 -2.72
N HIS A 184 26.26 -20.22 -1.59
CA HIS A 184 26.00 -21.27 -0.59
C HIS A 184 24.62 -21.14 0.06
N ASP A 185 24.12 -19.90 0.18
CA ASP A 185 22.80 -19.52 0.67
C ASP A 185 22.17 -18.57 -0.36
N PRO A 186 21.32 -19.07 -1.27
CA PRO A 186 20.70 -18.25 -2.30
C PRO A 186 19.70 -17.25 -1.68
N VAL A 187 19.74 -16.01 -2.16
CA VAL A 187 18.82 -14.95 -1.71
C VAL A 187 17.39 -15.29 -2.12
N ILE A 188 17.23 -15.80 -3.34
CA ILE A 188 15.96 -16.25 -3.91
C ILE A 188 16.11 -17.71 -4.34
N GLU A 189 15.19 -18.54 -3.89
CA GLU A 189 14.99 -19.91 -4.36
C GLU A 189 13.67 -19.97 -5.15
N PRO A 190 13.73 -20.04 -6.50
CA PRO A 190 12.53 -20.15 -7.32
C PRO A 190 11.62 -21.29 -6.85
N PHE A 191 10.31 -21.02 -6.80
CA PHE A 191 9.27 -21.93 -6.32
C PHE A 191 9.34 -22.28 -4.82
N ASP A 192 10.26 -21.69 -4.05
CA ASP A 192 10.38 -21.91 -2.60
C ASP A 192 10.53 -20.58 -1.83
N PRO A 193 9.41 -19.90 -1.53
CA PRO A 193 9.44 -18.70 -0.71
C PRO A 193 9.97 -18.95 0.70
N GLU A 194 9.68 -20.10 1.30
CA GLU A 194 10.12 -20.40 2.67
C GLU A 194 11.61 -20.74 2.73
N GLY A 195 12.17 -21.31 1.66
CA GLY A 195 13.61 -21.51 1.46
C GLY A 195 14.37 -20.21 1.20
N SER A 196 13.76 -19.28 0.45
CA SER A 196 14.35 -18.00 0.05
C SER A 196 14.74 -17.10 1.23
N ASP A 197 16.02 -16.71 1.31
CA ASP A 197 16.51 -15.85 2.41
C ASP A 197 15.85 -14.47 2.41
N LEU A 198 15.59 -13.89 1.23
CA LEU A 198 14.89 -12.60 1.12
C LEU A 198 13.56 -12.64 1.88
N TYR A 199 12.71 -13.63 1.59
CA TYR A 199 11.38 -13.71 2.20
C TYR A 199 11.48 -13.92 3.71
N ARG A 200 12.34 -14.84 4.16
CA ARG A 200 12.57 -15.08 5.60
C ARG A 200 13.02 -13.80 6.33
N LYS A 201 13.90 -12.99 5.73
CA LYS A 201 14.42 -11.78 6.35
C LYS A 201 13.42 -10.62 6.40
N ILE A 202 12.54 -10.48 5.41
CA ILE A 202 11.55 -9.38 5.39
C ILE A 202 10.34 -9.62 6.30
N ILE A 203 10.08 -10.87 6.70
CA ILE A 203 9.02 -11.24 7.65
C ILE A 203 9.51 -11.40 9.10
N GLU A 204 10.81 -11.23 9.34
CA GLU A 204 11.40 -11.39 10.67
C GLU A 204 10.92 -10.28 11.62
N ASP A 205 10.55 -10.67 12.84
CA ASP A 205 10.04 -9.77 13.89
C ASP A 205 11.16 -9.27 14.81
N ASN A 206 12.29 -9.99 14.89
CA ASN A 206 13.43 -9.60 15.68
C ASN A 206 14.08 -8.33 15.11
N GLU A 207 14.05 -7.25 15.89
CA GLU A 207 14.55 -5.92 15.52
C GLU A 207 16.03 -5.88 15.09
N ASN A 208 16.85 -6.85 15.50
CA ASN A 208 18.27 -6.93 15.16
C ASN A 208 18.53 -7.77 13.90
N ASP A 209 17.59 -8.62 13.50
CA ASP A 209 17.76 -9.59 12.42
C ASP A 209 16.86 -9.30 11.21
N ARG A 210 15.84 -8.45 11.40
CA ARG A 210 14.87 -8.08 10.37
C ARG A 210 15.43 -7.15 9.31
N MET A 211 14.91 -7.30 8.10
CA MET A 211 15.13 -6.36 7.00
C MET A 211 13.82 -5.66 6.60
N PRO A 212 13.86 -4.36 6.28
CA PRO A 212 14.99 -3.46 6.48
C PRO A 212 15.26 -3.21 7.98
N PRO A 213 16.51 -2.90 8.38
CA PRO A 213 16.88 -2.76 9.79
C PRO A 213 16.29 -1.47 10.38
N LEU A 214 16.27 -1.34 11.72
CA LEU A 214 15.93 -0.06 12.34
C LEU A 214 16.92 1.05 11.89
N PRO A 215 16.45 2.30 11.67
CA PRO A 215 15.11 2.83 11.97
C PRO A 215 14.10 2.68 10.82
N PHE A 216 14.38 1.89 9.78
CA PHE A 216 13.47 1.71 8.65
C PHE A 216 12.26 0.85 9.06
N ALA A 217 11.07 1.28 8.63
CA ALA A 217 9.84 0.53 8.84
C ALA A 217 9.84 -0.80 8.06
N SER A 218 9.13 -1.80 8.57
CA SER A 218 8.85 -3.04 7.83
C SER A 218 8.12 -2.78 6.52
N LEU A 219 8.30 -3.68 5.57
CA LEU A 219 7.53 -3.67 4.34
C LEU A 219 6.03 -3.88 4.66
N ALA A 220 5.17 -3.29 3.83
CA ALA A 220 3.74 -3.52 3.93
C ALA A 220 3.41 -4.99 3.63
N GLN A 221 2.39 -5.53 4.30
CA GLN A 221 2.01 -6.95 4.13
C GLN A 221 1.70 -7.30 2.67
N ALA A 222 1.00 -6.43 1.93
CA ALA A 222 0.71 -6.68 0.52
C ALA A 222 1.97 -6.73 -0.36
N THR A 223 3.03 -6.00 0.01
CA THR A 223 4.33 -6.08 -0.65
C THR A 223 5.02 -7.40 -0.35
N ILE A 224 4.96 -7.86 0.90
CA ILE A 224 5.45 -9.18 1.32
C ILE A 224 4.71 -10.29 0.57
N ASP A 225 3.40 -10.18 0.42
CA ASP A 225 2.56 -11.14 -0.30
C ASP A 225 2.93 -11.20 -1.80
N ASN A 226 3.21 -10.05 -2.43
CA ASN A 226 3.69 -10.01 -3.82
C ASN A 226 5.06 -10.69 -3.97
N ILE A 227 5.99 -10.46 -3.03
CA ILE A 227 7.30 -11.12 -3.05
C ILE A 227 7.13 -12.63 -2.87
N TYR A 228 6.29 -13.06 -1.94
CA TYR A 228 5.95 -14.48 -1.75
C TYR A 228 5.42 -15.09 -3.05
N GLN A 229 4.42 -14.44 -3.66
CA GLN A 229 3.77 -14.94 -4.87
C GLN A 229 4.74 -14.99 -6.05
N TRP A 230 5.55 -13.95 -6.27
CA TRP A 230 6.55 -13.93 -7.33
C TRP A 230 7.58 -15.06 -7.17
N ILE A 231 8.08 -15.30 -5.95
CA ILE A 231 8.98 -16.42 -5.70
C ILE A 231 8.27 -17.75 -5.95
N ALA A 232 7.04 -17.92 -5.44
CA ALA A 232 6.22 -19.11 -5.61
C ALA A 232 5.95 -19.43 -7.09
N ASP A 233 5.84 -18.40 -7.94
CA ASP A 233 5.63 -18.50 -9.38
C ASP A 233 6.93 -18.71 -10.18
N GLY A 234 8.06 -18.90 -9.49
CA GLY A 234 9.34 -19.22 -10.10
C GLY A 234 10.28 -18.03 -10.28
N ALA A 235 10.00 -16.92 -9.60
CA ALA A 235 10.84 -15.73 -9.54
C ALA A 235 11.26 -15.20 -10.92
N LEU A 236 10.34 -15.18 -11.88
CA LEU A 236 10.61 -14.85 -13.29
C LEU A 236 11.01 -13.38 -13.48
N ASN A 237 11.91 -13.11 -14.44
CA ASN A 237 12.20 -11.75 -14.91
C ASN A 237 11.21 -11.31 -16.01
N ASN A 238 9.99 -10.93 -15.61
CA ASN A 238 8.88 -10.55 -16.51
C ASN A 238 8.37 -9.11 -16.32
#